data_AF-A0A0D2PN34-F1
#
_entry.id   AF-A0A0D2PN34-F1
#
_cell.length_a   1.000
_cell.length_b   1.000
_cell.length_c   1.000
_cell.angle_alpha   90.00
_cell.angle_beta   90.00
_cell.angle_gamma   90.00
#
_symmetry.space_group_name_H-M   'P 1'
#
loop_
_entity.id
_entity.type
_entity.pdbx_description
1 polymer ?
#
loop_
_entity_poly.entity_id
_entity_poly.type
_entity_poly.pdbx_seq_one_letter_code
_entity_poly.pdbx_strand_id
1 'polypeptide(L)'
;MATKFSYNALPSVEVADRLFTDRDEMLEKLGPILQQYGNNEFGVCLVHRHCELEEGERMVADGNVSQPEKDAKDAYPSRWLATGEAYEFNRNDTPSPSDELFRSFRSIVGNTAVLGLFYIRDKLMDGVELERTDGRKNITKIVPKDHPQKTITTAWHPQSREGAVVTMRKCATCEIPPGSKTHTLHKRVSLYV
;
A
#
# COMPACT_ATOMS: atom_id res chain seq x y z
N MET A 1 -15.55 -0.33 23.94
CA MET A 1 -16.07 -0.86 22.67
C MET A 1 -15.06 -0.49 21.59
N ALA A 2 -14.50 -1.47 20.88
CA ALA A 2 -13.64 -1.16 19.73
C ALA A 2 -14.52 -0.56 18.63
N THR A 3 -14.16 0.63 18.15
CA THR A 3 -14.80 1.24 16.98
C THR A 3 -14.62 0.31 15.79
N LYS A 4 -15.74 -0.14 15.20
CA LYS A 4 -15.73 -0.95 13.98
C LYS A 4 -15.03 -0.18 12.86
N PHE A 5 -14.05 -0.81 12.21
CA PHE A 5 -13.37 -0.26 11.04
C PHE A 5 -14.38 0.19 9.95
N SER A 6 -14.08 1.31 9.29
CA SER A 6 -14.82 1.83 8.15
C SER A 6 -13.85 2.21 7.02
N TYR A 7 -14.05 1.62 5.83
CA TYR A 7 -13.25 1.95 4.64
C TYR A 7 -13.36 3.44 4.27
N ASN A 8 -14.55 4.02 4.41
CA ASN A 8 -14.79 5.43 4.10
C ASN A 8 -14.07 6.39 5.07
N ALA A 9 -13.56 5.89 6.20
CA ALA A 9 -12.72 6.66 7.12
C ALA A 9 -11.23 6.66 6.75
N LEU A 10 -10.79 5.81 5.80
CA LEU A 10 -9.40 5.78 5.33
C LEU A 10 -9.05 7.09 4.63
N PRO A 11 -7.83 7.63 4.80
CA PRO A 11 -7.45 8.90 4.20
C PRO A 11 -7.42 8.86 2.66
N SER A 12 -7.35 10.04 2.02
CA SER A 12 -6.93 10.10 0.61
C SER A 12 -5.44 9.75 0.50
N VAL A 13 -4.99 9.42 -0.71
CA VAL A 13 -3.58 9.08 -0.95
C VAL A 13 -2.63 10.22 -0.56
N GLU A 14 -3.02 11.48 -0.81
CA GLU A 14 -2.20 12.65 -0.46
C GLU A 14 -2.12 12.87 1.05
N VAL A 15 -3.20 12.59 1.77
CA VAL A 15 -3.21 12.68 3.23
C VAL A 15 -2.34 11.57 3.82
N ALA A 16 -2.46 10.33 3.33
CA ALA A 16 -1.61 9.21 3.75
C ALA A 16 -0.12 9.50 3.49
N ASP A 17 0.20 10.01 2.29
CA ASP A 17 1.55 10.39 1.88
C ASP A 17 2.15 11.46 2.80
N ARG A 18 1.38 12.52 3.07
CA ARG A 18 1.82 13.61 3.96
C ARG A 18 2.07 13.15 5.38
N LEU A 19 1.27 12.20 5.88
CA LEU A 19 1.40 11.68 7.24
C LEU A 19 2.55 10.66 7.37
N PHE A 20 3.07 10.13 6.26
CA PHE A 20 4.21 9.23 6.27
C PHE A 20 5.53 10.01 6.17
N THR A 21 5.99 10.56 7.30
CA THR A 21 7.12 11.51 7.38
C THR A 21 8.51 10.86 7.46
N ASP A 22 8.64 9.72 8.15
CA ASP A 22 9.93 9.07 8.45
C ASP A 22 10.18 7.84 7.56
N ARG A 23 9.96 8.01 6.25
CA ARG A 23 9.85 6.89 5.30
C ARG A 23 11.07 5.99 5.26
N ASP A 24 12.23 6.59 5.08
CA ASP A 24 13.46 5.82 4.86
C ASP A 24 13.82 4.99 6.09
N GLU A 25 13.76 5.60 7.29
CA GLU A 25 14.01 4.91 8.56
C GLU A 25 12.98 3.80 8.82
N MET A 26 11.69 4.06 8.57
CA MET A 26 10.65 3.04 8.75
C MET A 26 10.84 1.88 7.77
N LEU A 27 11.08 2.17 6.48
CA LEU A 27 11.28 1.14 5.46
C LEU A 27 12.53 0.30 5.71
N GLU A 28 13.61 0.90 6.21
CA GLU A 28 14.83 0.18 6.62
C GLU A 28 14.54 -0.83 7.72
N LYS A 29 13.74 -0.46 8.73
CA LYS A 29 13.34 -1.37 9.82
C LYS A 29 12.35 -2.45 9.36
N LEU A 30 11.45 -2.10 8.44
CA LEU A 30 10.38 -3.01 7.96
C LEU A 30 10.91 -4.13 7.06
N GLY A 31 11.94 -3.87 6.26
CA GLY A 31 12.52 -4.84 5.33
C GLY A 31 12.86 -6.19 5.98
N PRO A 32 13.70 -6.23 7.02
CA PRO A 32 14.05 -7.46 7.73
C PRO A 32 12.84 -8.22 8.28
N ILE A 33 11.84 -7.52 8.81
CA ILE A 33 10.62 -8.13 9.36
C ILE A 33 9.78 -8.81 8.27
N LEU A 34 9.62 -8.15 7.12
CA LEU A 34 8.88 -8.70 5.98
C LEU A 34 9.60 -9.90 5.36
N GLN A 35 10.94 -9.89 5.36
CA GLN A 35 11.73 -11.02 4.91
C GLN A 35 11.62 -12.20 5.89
N GLN A 36 11.78 -11.95 7.19
CA GLN A 36 11.82 -12.98 8.23
C GLN A 36 10.46 -13.62 8.47
N TYR A 37 9.41 -12.82 8.65
CA TYR A 37 8.09 -13.32 9.07
C TYR A 37 7.08 -13.34 7.93
N GLY A 38 7.35 -12.61 6.84
CA GLY A 38 6.49 -12.56 5.67
C GLY A 38 6.97 -13.42 4.51
N ASN A 39 8.09 -14.14 4.63
CA ASN A 39 8.64 -15.01 3.57
C ASN A 39 8.76 -14.33 2.18
N ASN A 40 8.93 -13.00 2.15
CA ASN A 40 8.85 -12.18 0.93
C ASN A 40 7.53 -12.32 0.14
N GLU A 41 6.43 -12.67 0.80
CA GLU A 41 5.07 -12.71 0.26
C GLU A 41 4.29 -11.44 0.59
N PHE A 42 4.78 -10.65 1.54
CA PHE A 42 4.12 -9.43 1.98
C PHE A 42 5.01 -8.21 1.79
N GLY A 43 4.37 -7.10 1.42
CA GLY A 43 4.95 -5.78 1.41
C GLY A 43 4.17 -4.83 2.31
N VAL A 44 4.58 -3.57 2.29
CA VAL A 44 3.92 -2.48 3.02
C VAL A 44 3.33 -1.48 2.05
N CYS A 45 2.17 -0.94 2.38
CA CYS A 45 1.49 0.03 1.55
C CYS A 45 0.96 1.21 2.37
N LEU A 46 0.78 2.34 1.69
CA LEU A 46 0.01 3.46 2.21
C LEU A 46 -1.46 3.06 2.26
N VAL A 47 -2.04 3.09 3.45
CA VAL A 47 -3.47 2.87 3.63
C VAL A 47 -4.22 4.10 3.15
N HIS A 48 -5.01 3.94 2.10
CA HIS A 48 -5.84 5.00 1.55
C HIS A 48 -7.07 4.40 0.86
N ARG A 49 -8.08 5.24 0.61
CA ARG A 49 -9.26 4.87 -0.18
C ARG A 49 -9.18 5.40 -1.61
N HIS A 50 -9.72 4.64 -2.56
CA HIS A 50 -9.88 5.08 -3.95
C HIS A 50 -11.26 5.70 -4.23
N CYS A 51 -12.31 5.25 -3.54
CA CYS A 51 -13.65 5.77 -3.68
C CYS A 51 -14.44 5.65 -2.36
N GLU A 52 -15.71 6.01 -2.37
CA GLU A 52 -16.62 5.71 -1.26
C GLU A 52 -17.36 4.39 -1.52
N LEU A 53 -17.52 3.61 -0.46
CA LEU A 53 -18.31 2.38 -0.43
C LEU A 53 -19.69 2.62 0.14
N GLU A 54 -20.69 1.99 -0.46
CA GLU A 54 -22.04 1.84 0.06
C GLU A 54 -22.09 0.69 1.08
N GLU A 55 -23.20 0.59 1.80
CA GLU A 55 -23.40 -0.47 2.77
C GLU A 55 -23.37 -1.86 2.12
N GLY A 56 -22.53 -2.74 2.67
CA GLY A 56 -22.34 -4.11 2.18
C GLY A 56 -21.35 -4.25 1.03
N GLU A 57 -20.80 -3.14 0.53
CA GLU A 57 -19.75 -3.18 -0.49
C GLU A 57 -18.36 -3.36 0.11
N ARG A 58 -17.47 -3.91 -0.71
CA ARG A 58 -16.02 -3.98 -0.48
C ARG A 58 -15.28 -3.78 -1.79
N MET A 59 -14.06 -3.26 -1.74
CA MET A 59 -13.18 -3.19 -2.91
C MET A 59 -12.67 -4.59 -3.25
N VAL A 60 -13.01 -5.08 -4.45
CA VAL A 60 -12.59 -6.39 -4.94
C VAL A 60 -11.83 -6.22 -6.25
N ALA A 61 -10.61 -6.74 -6.27
CA ALA A 61 -9.75 -6.80 -7.45
C ALA A 61 -9.99 -8.08 -8.27
N ASP A 62 -10.28 -7.90 -9.54
CA ASP A 62 -10.30 -8.92 -10.58
C ASP A 62 -9.43 -8.48 -11.76
N GLY A 63 -8.35 -9.23 -12.00
CA GLY A 63 -7.28 -8.81 -12.91
C GLY A 63 -6.70 -7.45 -12.50
N ASN A 64 -6.72 -6.50 -13.43
CA ASN A 64 -6.17 -5.16 -13.26
C ASN A 64 -7.22 -4.10 -12.88
N VAL A 65 -8.42 -4.52 -12.45
CA VAL A 65 -9.48 -3.61 -12.01
C VAL A 65 -9.90 -4.00 -10.61
N SER A 66 -9.89 -3.02 -9.70
CA SER A 66 -10.47 -3.12 -8.37
C SER A 66 -11.67 -2.19 -8.27
N GLN A 67 -12.81 -2.68 -7.81
CA GLN A 67 -14.05 -1.90 -7.74
C GLN A 67 -14.94 -2.32 -6.57
N PRO A 68 -15.85 -1.46 -6.11
CA PRO A 68 -16.86 -1.81 -5.13
C PRO A 68 -17.74 -2.93 -5.65
N GLU A 69 -17.93 -3.93 -4.80
CA GLU A 69 -18.88 -5.00 -5.05
C GLU A 69 -19.66 -5.30 -3.78
N LYS A 70 -20.98 -5.36 -3.94
CA LYS A 70 -21.90 -5.73 -2.87
C LYS A 70 -21.99 -7.25 -2.77
N ASP A 71 -21.95 -7.76 -1.53
CA ASP A 71 -22.12 -9.19 -1.24
C ASP A 71 -21.19 -10.10 -2.06
N ALA A 72 -19.99 -9.61 -2.41
CA ALA A 72 -19.06 -10.34 -3.27
C ALA A 72 -18.82 -11.73 -2.68
N LYS A 73 -18.98 -12.79 -3.47
CA LYS A 73 -18.57 -14.14 -3.05
C LYS A 73 -17.10 -14.34 -3.40
N ASP A 74 -16.42 -15.23 -2.67
CA ASP A 74 -15.04 -15.61 -2.98
C ASP A 74 -14.08 -14.40 -3.08
N ALA A 75 -14.20 -13.47 -2.13
CA ALA A 75 -13.30 -12.33 -2.02
C ALA A 75 -12.33 -12.54 -0.85
N TYR A 76 -11.07 -12.77 -1.18
CA TYR A 76 -9.98 -13.07 -0.26
C TYR A 76 -9.24 -11.78 0.11
N PRO A 77 -8.83 -11.58 1.37
CA PRO A 77 -8.11 -10.37 1.77
C PRO A 77 -6.77 -10.21 1.05
N SER A 78 -6.50 -9.01 0.53
CA SER A 78 -5.22 -8.69 -0.14
C SER A 78 -4.49 -7.50 0.46
N ARG A 79 -5.17 -6.66 1.23
CA ARG A 79 -4.58 -5.57 2.01
C ARG A 79 -5.20 -5.49 3.41
N TRP A 80 -4.36 -5.21 4.40
CA TRP A 80 -4.73 -5.19 5.81
C TRP A 80 -4.20 -3.94 6.50
N LEU A 81 -4.96 -3.44 7.45
CA LEU A 81 -4.52 -2.42 8.39
C LEU A 81 -3.50 -3.00 9.38
N ALA A 82 -2.76 -2.15 10.08
CA ALA A 82 -1.86 -2.55 11.16
C ALA A 82 -2.55 -3.36 12.27
N THR A 83 -3.85 -3.13 12.47
CA THR A 83 -4.71 -3.81 13.43
C THR A 83 -5.15 -5.21 12.96
N GLY A 84 -4.96 -5.54 11.69
CA GLY A 84 -5.26 -6.86 11.11
C GLY A 84 -6.56 -6.91 10.31
N GLU A 85 -7.41 -5.89 10.36
CA GLU A 85 -8.62 -5.83 9.53
C GLU A 85 -8.25 -5.70 8.04
N ALA A 86 -8.85 -6.56 7.23
CA ALA A 86 -8.77 -6.48 5.78
C ALA A 86 -9.62 -5.32 5.24
N TYR A 87 -9.09 -4.59 4.26
CA TYR A 87 -9.81 -3.45 3.65
C TYR A 87 -9.86 -3.49 2.12
N GLU A 88 -9.06 -4.32 1.46
CA GLU A 88 -9.18 -4.62 0.03
C GLU A 88 -9.03 -6.11 -0.23
N PHE A 89 -9.76 -6.61 -1.22
CA PHE A 89 -9.93 -8.03 -1.48
C PHE A 89 -9.62 -8.37 -2.95
N ASN A 90 -9.51 -9.66 -3.24
CA ASN A 90 -9.30 -10.18 -4.58
C ASN A 90 -10.04 -11.49 -4.83
N ARG A 91 -10.11 -11.91 -6.10
CA ARG A 91 -10.79 -13.15 -6.51
C ARG A 91 -9.98 -14.43 -6.32
N ASN A 92 -8.66 -14.30 -6.23
CA ASN A 92 -7.76 -15.42 -6.08
C ASN A 92 -7.41 -15.57 -4.61
N ASP A 93 -7.35 -16.81 -4.13
CA ASP A 93 -6.94 -17.10 -2.75
C ASP A 93 -5.58 -16.48 -2.43
N THR A 94 -5.46 -15.94 -1.22
CA THR A 94 -4.29 -15.23 -0.73
C THR A 94 -3.96 -15.65 0.68
N PRO A 95 -2.67 -15.89 0.98
CA PRO A 95 -2.25 -16.14 2.34
C PRO A 95 -2.52 -14.88 3.18
N SER A 96 -3.01 -15.09 4.40
CA SER A 96 -3.12 -14.03 5.40
C SER A 96 -1.78 -13.84 6.11
N PRO A 97 -1.40 -12.59 6.47
CA PRO A 97 -0.22 -12.36 7.30
C PRO A 97 -0.33 -13.09 8.64
N SER A 98 0.78 -13.62 9.14
CA SER A 98 0.80 -14.29 10.44
C SER A 98 0.66 -13.29 11.60
N ASP A 99 0.20 -13.77 12.76
CA ASP A 99 0.12 -12.95 13.98
C ASP A 99 1.49 -12.40 14.40
N GLU A 100 2.55 -13.16 14.15
CA GLU A 100 3.93 -12.72 14.41
C GLU A 100 4.35 -11.59 13.48
N LEU A 101 4.04 -11.69 12.18
CA LEU A 101 4.28 -10.61 11.23
C LEU A 101 3.52 -9.34 11.66
N PHE A 102 2.25 -9.46 12.05
CA PHE A 102 1.47 -8.33 12.54
C PHE A 102 2.03 -7.70 13.82
N ARG A 103 2.43 -8.52 14.81
CA ARG A 103 3.05 -8.02 16.05
C ARG A 103 4.35 -7.28 15.77
N SER A 104 5.20 -7.85 14.93
CA SER A 104 6.49 -7.28 14.53
C SER A 104 6.32 -6.02 13.67
N PHE A 105 5.33 -5.99 12.78
CA PHE A 105 4.97 -4.82 11.99
C PHE A 105 4.54 -3.66 12.91
N ARG A 106 3.61 -3.91 13.84
CA ARG A 106 3.11 -2.91 14.79
C ARG A 106 4.17 -2.35 15.73
N SER A 107 5.18 -3.15 16.11
CA SER A 107 6.26 -2.63 16.96
C SER A 107 7.10 -1.55 16.27
N ILE A 108 7.12 -1.53 14.93
CA ILE A 108 7.76 -0.47 14.14
C ILE A 108 6.80 0.68 13.87
N VAL A 109 5.63 0.38 13.27
CA VAL A 109 4.74 1.45 12.77
C VAL A 109 3.91 2.11 13.86
N GLY A 110 3.88 1.52 15.06
CA GLY A 110 3.06 1.95 16.18
C GLY A 110 1.57 1.92 15.84
N ASN A 111 0.84 2.93 16.31
CA ASN A 111 -0.58 3.10 16.02
C ASN A 111 -0.83 3.97 14.76
N THR A 112 0.18 4.15 13.91
CA THR A 112 0.06 5.02 12.74
C THR A 112 -0.86 4.37 11.71
N ALA A 113 -2.04 4.95 11.50
CA ALA A 113 -3.07 4.43 10.60
C ALA A 113 -2.73 4.55 9.09
N VAL A 114 -1.49 4.87 8.75
CA VAL A 114 -1.07 5.23 7.38
C VAL A 114 -0.35 4.10 6.67
N LEU A 115 0.13 3.09 7.41
CA LEU A 115 0.79 1.92 6.84
C LEU A 115 -0.03 0.65 7.10
N GLY A 116 -0.09 -0.18 6.07
CA GLY A 116 -0.72 -1.49 6.08
C GLY A 116 0.18 -2.53 5.44
N LEU A 117 -0.26 -3.78 5.51
CA LEU A 117 0.37 -4.89 4.80
C LEU A 117 -0.43 -5.20 3.54
N PHE A 118 0.25 -5.67 2.50
CA PHE A 118 -0.40 -6.23 1.31
C PHE A 118 0.29 -7.50 0.85
N TYR A 119 -0.47 -8.38 0.18
CA TYR A 119 0.06 -9.60 -0.42
C TYR A 119 0.65 -9.31 -1.80
N ILE A 120 1.88 -9.73 -2.02
CA ILE A 120 2.63 -9.57 -3.27
C ILE A 120 2.21 -10.69 -4.23
N ARG A 121 1.34 -10.37 -5.21
CA ARG A 121 0.95 -11.34 -6.24
C ARG A 121 2.07 -11.62 -7.24
N ASP A 122 2.62 -10.57 -7.84
CA ASP A 122 3.53 -10.71 -8.98
C ASP A 122 4.96 -10.31 -8.60
N LYS A 123 5.72 -11.29 -8.06
CA LYS A 123 7.12 -11.09 -7.62
C LYS A 123 8.10 -10.81 -8.77
N LEU A 124 7.67 -10.93 -10.03
CA LEU A 124 8.51 -10.86 -11.23
C LEU A 124 8.24 -9.64 -12.12
N MET A 125 7.50 -8.64 -11.64
CA MET A 125 7.18 -7.48 -12.48
C MET A 125 8.41 -6.60 -12.79
N ASP A 126 8.69 -6.45 -14.08
CA ASP A 126 9.61 -5.44 -14.58
C ASP A 126 8.87 -4.11 -14.73
N GLY A 127 8.87 -3.32 -13.65
CA GLY A 127 8.18 -2.03 -13.61
C GLY A 127 7.69 -1.65 -12.22
N VAL A 128 6.71 -0.75 -12.23
CA VAL A 128 5.89 -0.31 -11.09
C VAL A 128 4.43 -0.41 -11.52
N GLU A 129 3.57 -0.87 -10.61
CA GLU A 129 2.13 -0.85 -10.81
C GLU A 129 1.61 0.57 -10.63
N LEU A 130 1.07 1.15 -11.70
CA LEU A 130 0.43 2.45 -11.70
C LEU A 130 -1.08 2.28 -11.45
N GLU A 131 -1.56 2.86 -10.37
CA GLU A 131 -2.95 2.88 -9.92
C GLU A 131 -3.61 4.20 -10.36
N ARG A 132 -4.71 4.10 -11.11
CA ARG A 132 -5.54 5.24 -11.52
C ARG A 132 -6.99 5.01 -11.13
N THR A 133 -7.56 5.96 -10.41
CA THR A 133 -8.99 5.96 -10.11
C THR A 133 -9.81 6.53 -11.27
N ASP A 134 -10.79 5.77 -11.75
CA ASP A 134 -11.75 6.14 -12.79
C ASP A 134 -13.18 5.87 -12.28
N GLY A 135 -13.89 6.92 -11.91
CA GLY A 135 -15.15 6.82 -11.18
C GLY A 135 -14.95 6.10 -9.83
N ARG A 136 -15.64 4.97 -9.64
CA ARG A 136 -15.51 4.13 -8.44
C ARG A 136 -14.50 2.98 -8.62
N LYS A 137 -13.78 2.92 -9.74
CA LYS A 137 -12.84 1.84 -10.05
C LYS A 137 -11.41 2.31 -9.83
N ASN A 138 -10.56 1.45 -9.27
CA ASN A 138 -9.11 1.59 -9.34
C ASN A 138 -8.59 0.67 -10.45
N ILE A 139 -7.92 1.24 -11.44
CA ILE A 139 -7.39 0.52 -12.60
C ILE A 139 -5.87 0.50 -12.48
N THR A 140 -5.28 -0.69 -12.57
CA THR A 140 -3.84 -0.87 -12.52
C THR A 140 -3.25 -1.12 -13.90
N LYS A 141 -2.02 -0.64 -14.10
CA LYS A 141 -1.19 -0.91 -15.29
C LYS A 141 0.27 -0.97 -14.89
N ILE A 142 1.03 -1.90 -15.46
CA ILE A 142 2.48 -1.93 -15.27
C ILE A 142 3.14 -0.91 -16.20
N VAL A 143 3.96 -0.04 -15.61
CA VAL A 143 4.73 0.98 -16.31
C VAL A 143 6.22 0.88 -15.97
N PRO A 144 7.11 1.39 -16.84
CA PRO A 144 8.54 1.53 -16.52
C PRO A 144 8.76 2.33 -15.22
N LYS A 145 9.85 2.03 -14.51
CA LYS A 145 10.17 2.68 -13.21
C LYS A 145 10.40 4.19 -13.33
N ASP A 146 10.82 4.63 -14.51
CA ASP A 146 11.12 6.02 -14.87
C ASP A 146 9.94 6.69 -15.62
N HIS A 147 8.76 6.06 -15.62
CA HIS A 147 7.59 6.59 -16.32
C HIS A 147 7.22 8.00 -15.79
N PRO A 148 7.19 9.03 -16.66
CA PRO A 148 7.04 10.42 -16.23
C PRO A 148 5.57 10.74 -15.91
N GLN A 149 5.18 10.61 -14.63
CA GLN A 149 3.86 11.02 -14.15
C GLN A 149 3.92 11.61 -12.74
N LYS A 150 3.00 12.53 -12.44
CA LYS A 150 2.77 13.03 -11.08
C LYS A 150 2.07 11.94 -10.27
N THR A 151 2.87 11.13 -9.59
CA THR A 151 2.37 10.02 -8.79
C THR A 151 2.90 10.06 -7.37
N ILE A 152 2.21 9.37 -6.48
CA ILE A 152 2.64 9.09 -5.11
C ILE A 152 3.03 7.61 -5.05
N THR A 153 4.19 7.28 -4.48
CA THR A 153 4.52 5.87 -4.19
C THR A 153 3.66 5.37 -3.04
N THR A 154 2.92 4.29 -3.30
CA THR A 154 1.93 3.72 -2.37
C THR A 154 2.30 2.35 -1.87
N ALA A 155 3.25 1.64 -2.49
CA ALA A 155 3.65 0.31 -2.01
C ALA A 155 5.13 0.01 -2.20
N TRP A 156 5.66 -0.77 -1.24
CA TRP A 156 7.03 -1.26 -1.21
C TRP A 156 7.08 -2.72 -0.78
N HIS A 157 8.01 -3.49 -1.32
CA HIS A 157 8.28 -4.86 -0.87
C HIS A 157 9.78 -5.08 -0.63
N PRO A 158 10.15 -6.05 0.24
CA PRO A 158 11.55 -6.38 0.45
C PRO A 158 12.15 -6.94 -0.84
N GLN A 159 13.39 -6.55 -1.11
CA GLN A 159 14.25 -7.18 -2.09
C GLN A 159 15.41 -7.83 -1.34
N SER A 160 15.44 -9.16 -1.36
CA SER A 160 16.58 -9.93 -0.86
C SER A 160 17.63 -10.04 -1.96
N ARG A 161 18.87 -9.69 -1.65
CA ARG A 161 20.07 -10.18 -2.35
C ARG A 161 20.88 -10.94 -1.33
N GLU A 162 21.37 -12.14 -1.68
CA GLU A 162 22.18 -12.94 -0.76
C GLU A 162 23.33 -12.10 -0.18
N GLY A 163 23.47 -12.14 1.15
CA GLY A 163 24.53 -11.45 1.89
C GLY A 163 24.43 -9.92 1.98
N ALA A 164 23.33 -9.30 1.50
CA ALA A 164 23.14 -7.85 1.52
C ALA A 164 22.08 -7.41 2.55
N VAL A 165 22.16 -6.13 2.96
CA VAL A 165 21.12 -5.44 3.72
C VAL A 165 19.80 -5.51 2.95
N VAL A 166 18.70 -5.84 3.63
CA VAL A 166 17.37 -5.89 3.01
C VAL A 166 16.97 -4.50 2.57
N THR A 167 16.81 -4.29 1.27
CA THR A 167 16.35 -3.03 0.70
C THR A 167 14.88 -3.11 0.35
N MET A 168 14.12 -2.03 0.57
CA MET A 168 12.73 -1.92 0.14
C MET A 168 12.63 -1.35 -1.26
N ARG A 169 11.97 -2.05 -2.17
CA ARG A 169 11.74 -1.62 -3.56
C ARG A 169 10.32 -1.07 -3.71
N LYS A 170 10.18 0.07 -4.38
CA LYS A 170 8.90 0.64 -4.82
C LYS A 170 8.23 -0.29 -5.84
N CYS A 171 6.95 -0.60 -5.64
CA CYS A 171 6.21 -1.48 -6.54
C CYS A 171 4.83 -1.00 -6.97
N ALA A 172 4.24 -0.02 -6.27
CA ALA A 172 3.03 0.64 -6.75
C ALA A 172 3.06 2.15 -6.53
N THR A 173 2.37 2.88 -7.41
CA THR A 173 2.16 4.32 -7.33
C THR A 173 0.73 4.70 -7.71
N CYS A 174 0.15 5.69 -7.05
CA CYS A 174 -1.14 6.27 -7.42
C CYS A 174 -0.98 7.53 -8.25
N GLU A 175 -1.77 7.66 -9.32
CA GLU A 175 -1.98 8.94 -10.00
C GLU A 175 -2.63 9.95 -9.06
N ILE A 176 -2.14 11.19 -9.12
CA ILE A 176 -2.71 12.30 -8.39
C ILE A 176 -3.80 12.94 -9.27
N PRO A 177 -5.05 13.06 -8.79
CA PRO A 177 -6.13 13.65 -9.59
C PRO A 177 -5.79 15.06 -10.09
N PRO A 178 -6.17 15.43 -11.32
CA PRO A 178 -6.00 16.79 -11.83
C PRO A 178 -6.66 17.81 -10.89
N GLY A 179 -5.89 18.80 -10.41
CA GLY A 179 -6.37 19.84 -9.48
C GLY A 179 -6.02 19.61 -8.00
N SER A 180 -5.43 18.47 -7.66
CA SER A 180 -4.85 18.23 -6.33
C SER A 180 -3.62 19.11 -6.09
N LYS A 181 -3.59 19.82 -4.95
CA LYS A 181 -2.46 20.66 -4.56
C LYS A 181 -1.36 19.79 -3.94
N THR A 182 -0.42 19.32 -4.75
CA THR A 182 0.84 18.79 -4.21
C THR A 182 1.73 19.93 -3.76
N HIS A 183 2.00 20.03 -2.45
CA HIS A 183 3.14 20.80 -1.97
C HIS A 183 4.38 19.93 -2.15
N THR A 184 5.06 20.08 -3.28
CA THR A 184 6.37 19.48 -3.50
C THR A 184 7.34 20.09 -2.49
N LEU A 185 7.66 19.35 -1.42
CA LEU A 185 8.77 19.68 -0.52
C LEU A 185 10.08 19.35 -1.26
N HIS A 186 10.48 20.21 -2.19
CA HIS A 186 11.88 20.31 -2.55
C HIS A 186 12.61 20.94 -1.36
N LYS A 187 13.23 20.11 -0.50
CA LYS A 187 14.36 20.55 0.31
C LYS A 187 15.47 20.97 -0.68
N ARG A 188 15.46 22.24 -1.09
CA ARG A 188 16.69 22.91 -1.56
C ARG A 188 17.58 23.04 -0.33
N VAL A 189 18.55 22.14 -0.22
CA VAL A 189 19.75 22.45 0.58
C VAL A 189 20.54 23.46 -0.26
N SER A 190 20.32 24.74 0.02
CA SER A 190 21.24 25.79 -0.40
C SER A 190 22.29 25.95 0.69
N LEU A 191 23.47 25.39 0.45
CA LEU A 191 24.68 25.75 1.19
C LEU A 191 25.14 27.14 0.71
N TYR A 192 25.01 28.13 1.57
CA TYR A 192 25.83 29.34 1.69
C TYR A 192 25.77 29.66 3.19
N VAL A 193 26.88 29.71 3.95
CA VAL A 193 28.11 30.50 3.79
C VAL A 193 29.28 29.70 4.36
#